data_AF-A0A661K1C9-F1
#
_entry.id   AF-A0A661K1C9-F1
#
_cell.length_a   1.000
_cell.length_b   1.000
_cell.length_c   1.000
_cell.angle_alpha   90.00
_cell.angle_beta   90.00
_cell.angle_gamma   90.00
#
_symmetry.space_group_name_H-M   'P 1'
#
loop_
_entity.id
_entity.type
_entity.pdbx_description
1 polymer ?
#
loop_
_entity_poly.entity_id
_entity_poly.type
_entity_poly.pdbx_seq_one_letter_code
_entity_poly.pdbx_strand_id
1 'polypeptide(L)'
;EGIRVKVWDEVLRRTLSLEADLLVLSAAVLPRENEELAAMFKVSRTLEGFYLEAHMKLRPVDSSTEGIYICGLAHSPKLMDETVAQAKAAVSRASTILAKDEIEVGGVVAKIDPELCAACLICVRACPYEVPYICEDGYSVIDPAKCRGCGNCAAVCPQKAIELQHYRDDQILAKIQALVGGV
;
A
#
# COMPACT_ATOMS: atom_id res chain seq x y z
N GLU A 1 47.32 13.86 -21.91
CA GLU A 1 47.10 14.36 -20.53
C GLU A 1 46.35 13.29 -19.76
N GLY A 2 46.96 12.72 -18.72
CA GLY A 2 46.35 11.65 -17.91
C GLY A 2 45.64 12.20 -16.67
N ILE A 3 44.78 11.39 -16.07
CA ILE A 3 44.10 11.69 -14.80
C ILE A 3 44.97 11.17 -13.65
N ARG A 4 45.22 12.03 -12.65
CA ARG A 4 45.93 11.63 -11.42
C ARG A 4 44.92 11.28 -10.34
N VAL A 5 44.90 10.03 -9.90
CA VAL A 5 44.00 9.52 -8.87
C VAL A 5 44.78 9.27 -7.58
N LYS A 6 44.29 9.84 -6.47
CA LYS A 6 44.82 9.53 -5.12
C LYS A 6 43.90 8.54 -4.43
N VAL A 7 44.44 7.43 -3.97
CA VAL A 7 43.70 6.40 -3.24
C VAL A 7 44.44 6.02 -1.97
N TRP A 8 43.70 5.76 -0.89
CA TRP A 8 44.25 5.18 0.33
C TRP A 8 44.36 3.67 0.15
N ASP A 9 45.56 3.13 0.31
CA ASP A 9 45.78 1.69 0.29
C ASP A 9 45.77 1.15 1.73
N GLU A 10 44.75 0.34 2.06
CA GLU A 10 44.58 -0.21 3.41
C GLU A 10 45.68 -1.23 3.80
N VAL A 11 46.31 -1.89 2.82
CA VAL A 11 47.36 -2.90 3.06
C VAL A 11 48.70 -2.21 3.32
N LEU A 12 49.06 -1.23 2.50
CA LEU A 12 50.30 -0.46 2.60
C LEU A 12 50.21 0.69 3.62
N ARG A 13 49.01 1.00 4.11
CA ARG A 13 48.71 2.11 5.04
C ARG A 13 49.30 3.45 4.58
N ARG A 14 49.17 3.74 3.28
CA ARG A 14 49.65 5.00 2.70
C ARG A 14 48.78 5.42 1.53
N THR A 15 48.81 6.71 1.23
CA THR A 15 48.19 7.25 0.03
C THR A 15 49.05 6.94 -1.19
N LEU A 16 48.47 6.28 -2.18
CA LEU A 16 49.06 6.08 -3.50
C LEU A 16 48.58 7.17 -4.46
N SER A 17 49.45 7.56 -5.40
CA SER A 17 49.11 8.44 -6.51
C SER A 17 49.30 7.66 -7.80
N LEU A 18 48.21 7.43 -8.53
CA LEU A 18 48.17 6.66 -9.77
C LEU A 18 47.93 7.61 -10.94
N GLU A 19 48.60 7.37 -12.07
CA GLU A 19 48.29 8.06 -13.34
C GLU A 19 47.52 7.08 -14.24
N ALA A 20 46.37 7.51 -14.74
CA ALA A 20 45.48 6.69 -15.56
C ALA A 20 45.01 7.46 -16.79
N ASP A 21 44.92 6.78 -17.93
CA ASP A 21 44.39 7.35 -19.17
C ASP A 21 42.85 7.41 -19.16
N LEU A 22 42.21 6.53 -18.38
CA LEU A 22 40.75 6.45 -18.22
C LEU A 22 40.39 6.19 -16.76
N LEU A 23 39.44 6.98 -16.25
CA LEU A 23 38.82 6.78 -14.94
C LEU A 23 37.37 6.35 -15.14
N VAL A 24 37.05 5.10 -14.82
CA VAL A 24 35.67 4.57 -14.89
C VAL A 24 35.01 4.69 -13.53
N LEU A 25 33.92 5.46 -13.45
CA LEU A 25 33.14 5.63 -12.23
C LEU A 25 32.06 4.55 -12.15
N SER A 26 32.09 3.72 -11.10
CA SER A 26 31.03 2.76 -10.82
C SER A 26 29.86 3.47 -10.14
N ALA A 27 28.98 4.07 -10.94
CA ALA A 27 27.83 4.83 -10.45
C ALA A 27 26.78 3.92 -9.77
N ALA A 28 26.14 4.46 -8.73
CA ALA A 28 25.05 3.78 -8.04
C ALA A 28 23.75 3.80 -8.85
N VAL A 29 22.88 2.82 -8.62
CA VAL A 29 21.51 2.81 -9.14
C VAL A 29 20.63 3.64 -8.22
N LEU A 30 19.96 4.64 -8.78
CA LEU A 30 18.99 5.49 -8.10
C LEU A 30 17.58 5.20 -8.64
N PRO A 31 16.51 5.41 -7.84
CA PRO A 31 15.16 5.29 -8.35
C PRO A 31 14.89 6.39 -9.38
N ARG A 32 14.03 6.08 -10.35
CA ARG A 32 13.46 7.11 -11.23
C ARG A 32 12.42 7.92 -10.47
N GLU A 33 12.10 9.10 -11.00
CA GLU A 33 10.94 9.88 -10.55
C GLU A 33 9.67 9.03 -10.66
N ASN A 34 9.03 8.79 -9.52
CA ASN A 34 7.98 7.79 -9.38
C ASN A 34 6.85 8.20 -8.42
N GLU A 35 6.82 9.46 -8.00
CA GLU A 35 5.89 10.00 -7.00
C GLU A 35 4.45 9.95 -7.47
N GLU A 36 4.21 10.38 -8.71
CA GLU A 36 2.88 10.35 -9.32
C GLU A 36 2.34 8.92 -9.39
N LEU A 37 3.15 7.97 -9.88
CA LEU A 37 2.78 6.55 -9.91
C LEU A 37 2.53 5.99 -8.52
N ALA A 38 3.38 6.33 -7.54
CA ALA A 38 3.20 5.91 -6.16
C ALA A 38 1.87 6.39 -5.59
N ALA A 39 1.50 7.66 -5.85
CA ALA A 39 0.24 8.24 -5.42
C ALA A 39 -0.97 7.60 -6.12
N MET A 40 -0.90 7.42 -7.45
CA MET A 40 -1.97 6.80 -8.25
C MET A 40 -2.30 5.40 -7.78
N PHE A 41 -1.27 4.58 -7.57
CA PHE A 41 -1.41 3.18 -7.14
C PHE A 41 -1.49 3.02 -5.62
N LYS A 42 -1.38 4.12 -4.86
CA LYS A 42 -1.35 4.13 -3.40
C LYS A 42 -0.30 3.17 -2.83
N VAL A 43 0.88 3.13 -3.43
CA VAL A 43 2.00 2.29 -2.97
C VAL A 43 3.01 3.13 -2.19
N SER A 44 3.58 2.53 -1.15
CA SER A 44 4.57 3.20 -0.30
C SER A 44 5.96 3.21 -0.96
N ARG A 45 6.81 4.13 -0.52
CA ARG A 45 8.22 4.20 -0.94
C ARG A 45 9.17 4.08 0.25
N THR A 46 10.38 3.60 0.00
CA THR A 46 11.49 3.63 0.96
C THR A 46 12.02 5.05 1.11
N LEU A 47 12.89 5.27 2.10
CA LEU A 47 13.56 6.57 2.32
C LEU A 47 14.45 6.96 1.13
N GLU A 48 14.98 5.97 0.42
CA GLU A 48 15.81 6.13 -0.76
C GLU A 48 14.98 6.38 -2.03
N GLY A 49 13.65 6.23 -1.97
CA GLY A 49 12.73 6.53 -3.08
C GLY A 49 12.35 5.35 -3.97
N PHE A 50 12.71 4.12 -3.61
CA PHE A 50 12.22 2.91 -4.30
C PHE A 50 10.82 2.52 -3.80
N TYR A 51 10.11 1.64 -4.51
CA TYR A 51 8.83 1.12 -4.01
C TYR A 51 9.05 0.14 -2.87
N LEU A 52 8.29 0.31 -1.79
CA LEU A 52 8.36 -0.49 -0.58
C LEU A 52 7.46 -1.72 -0.68
N GLU A 53 8.03 -2.88 -0.36
CA GLU A 53 7.31 -4.14 -0.24
C GLU A 53 6.45 -4.22 1.03
N ALA A 54 5.49 -5.15 1.03
CA ALA A 54 4.61 -5.36 2.17
C ALA A 54 5.36 -5.92 3.38
N HIS A 55 6.29 -6.86 3.16
CA HIS A 55 7.12 -7.43 4.22
C HIS A 55 8.35 -8.16 3.64
N MET A 56 9.56 -7.78 4.07
CA MET A 56 10.84 -8.24 3.49
C MET A 56 11.00 -9.78 3.37
N LYS A 57 10.39 -10.55 4.29
CA LYS A 57 10.48 -12.03 4.30
C LYS A 57 9.24 -12.73 3.73
N LEU A 58 8.06 -12.40 4.25
CA LEU A 58 6.82 -13.12 3.94
C LEU A 58 6.21 -12.71 2.59
N ARG A 59 6.39 -11.44 2.19
CA ARG A 59 5.74 -10.85 1.02
C ARG A 59 6.72 -9.89 0.30
N PRO A 60 7.87 -10.39 -0.19
CA PRO A 60 8.97 -9.54 -0.68
C PRO A 60 8.72 -8.89 -2.04
N VAL A 61 7.63 -9.25 -2.73
CA VAL A 61 7.25 -8.70 -4.03
C VAL A 61 5.83 -8.14 -4.03
N ASP A 62 5.11 -8.26 -2.92
CA ASP A 62 3.79 -7.66 -2.79
C ASP A 62 3.96 -6.20 -2.30
N SER A 63 3.06 -5.32 -2.70
CA SER A 63 2.93 -3.99 -2.07
C SER A 63 1.97 -4.04 -0.88
N SER A 64 1.96 -2.98 -0.08
CA SER A 64 0.96 -2.74 0.97
C SER A 64 -0.46 -2.66 0.39
N THR A 65 -0.59 -2.19 -0.85
CA THR A 65 -1.85 -2.22 -1.60
C THR A 65 -2.05 -3.58 -2.25
N GLU A 66 -3.16 -4.24 -1.93
CA GLU A 66 -3.51 -5.55 -2.46
C GLU A 66 -3.66 -5.55 -3.98
N GLY A 67 -3.22 -6.65 -4.62
CA GLY A 67 -3.23 -6.79 -6.08
C GLY A 67 -2.10 -6.04 -6.80
N ILE A 68 -1.26 -5.28 -6.08
CA ILE A 68 -0.10 -4.60 -6.65
C ILE A 68 1.18 -5.30 -6.22
N TYR A 69 2.05 -5.54 -7.20
CA TYR A 69 3.31 -6.24 -7.02
C TYR A 69 4.47 -5.41 -7.56
N ILE A 70 5.66 -5.63 -7.02
CA ILE A 70 6.87 -4.87 -7.30
C ILE A 70 7.95 -5.84 -7.74
N CYS A 71 8.70 -5.50 -8.79
CA CYS A 71 9.85 -6.29 -9.23
C CYS A 71 10.98 -5.43 -9.83
N GLY A 72 12.18 -5.99 -9.82
CA GLY A 72 13.36 -5.42 -10.45
C GLY A 72 13.89 -4.17 -9.75
N LEU A 73 14.47 -3.26 -10.54
CA LEU A 73 15.12 -2.06 -10.03
C LEU A 73 14.15 -1.03 -9.45
N ALA A 74 12.85 -1.17 -9.72
CA ALA A 74 11.83 -0.33 -9.09
C ALA A 74 11.69 -0.62 -7.58
N HIS A 75 12.06 -1.85 -7.15
CA HIS A 75 12.06 -2.27 -5.74
C HIS A 75 13.35 -1.86 -5.01
N SER A 76 14.52 -2.06 -5.63
CA SER A 76 15.85 -1.66 -5.11
C SER A 76 16.95 -2.11 -6.08
N PRO A 77 18.20 -1.59 -5.97
CA PRO A 77 19.34 -2.04 -6.78
C PRO A 77 19.58 -3.54 -6.63
N LYS A 78 19.61 -4.27 -7.76
CA LYS A 78 19.74 -5.73 -7.80
C LYS A 78 20.46 -6.19 -9.04
N LEU A 79 21.00 -7.41 -8.98
CA LEU A 79 21.56 -8.10 -10.12
C LEU A 79 20.45 -8.62 -11.06
N MET A 80 20.86 -9.01 -12.26
CA MET A 80 19.96 -9.52 -13.29
C MET A 80 19.21 -10.77 -12.82
N ASP A 81 19.91 -11.73 -12.21
CA ASP A 81 19.31 -12.98 -11.76
C ASP A 81 18.27 -12.75 -10.65
N GLU A 82 18.54 -11.80 -9.75
CA GLU A 82 17.60 -11.38 -8.70
C GLU A 82 16.37 -10.70 -9.31
N THR A 83 16.55 -9.87 -10.34
CA THR A 83 15.46 -9.23 -11.07
C THR A 83 14.57 -10.27 -11.76
N VAL A 84 15.17 -11.28 -12.40
CA VAL A 84 14.44 -12.39 -13.02
C VAL A 84 13.70 -13.21 -11.98
N ALA A 85 14.32 -13.48 -10.83
CA ALA A 85 13.69 -14.19 -9.72
C ALA A 85 12.49 -13.41 -9.16
N GLN A 86 12.63 -12.09 -8.94
CA GLN A 86 11.53 -11.23 -8.50
C GLN A 86 10.40 -11.16 -9.52
N ALA A 87 10.71 -11.07 -10.81
CA ALA A 87 9.69 -11.06 -11.86
C ALA A 87 8.86 -12.36 -11.85
N LYS A 88 9.52 -13.52 -11.74
CA LYS A 88 8.84 -14.82 -11.59
C LYS A 88 7.99 -14.88 -10.33
N ALA A 89 8.50 -14.37 -9.21
CA ALA A 89 7.75 -14.29 -7.96
C ALA A 89 6.51 -13.40 -8.09
N ALA A 90 6.64 -12.19 -8.65
CA ALA A 90 5.53 -11.27 -8.87
C ALA A 90 4.44 -11.88 -9.77
N VAL A 91 4.83 -12.51 -10.89
CA VAL A 91 3.90 -13.22 -11.79
C VAL A 91 3.20 -14.36 -11.05
N SER A 92 3.93 -15.16 -10.27
CA SER A 92 3.36 -16.24 -9.47
C SER A 92 2.32 -15.71 -8.48
N ARG A 93 2.63 -14.64 -7.74
CA ARG A 93 1.72 -14.01 -6.79
C ARG A 93 0.47 -13.47 -7.48
N ALA A 94 0.62 -12.74 -8.59
CA ALA A 94 -0.50 -12.25 -9.37
C ALA A 94 -1.39 -13.40 -9.89
N SER A 95 -0.77 -14.49 -10.36
CA SER A 95 -1.48 -15.66 -10.86
C SER A 95 -2.33 -16.34 -9.78
N THR A 96 -1.93 -16.29 -8.50
CA THR A 96 -2.76 -16.84 -7.40
C THR A 96 -4.11 -16.14 -7.24
N ILE A 97 -4.21 -14.87 -7.68
CA ILE A 97 -5.47 -14.12 -7.69
C ILE A 97 -6.19 -14.37 -9.02
N LEU A 98 -5.47 -14.22 -10.13
CA LEU A 98 -6.05 -14.33 -11.49
C LEU A 98 -6.56 -15.74 -11.83
N ALA A 99 -6.06 -16.78 -11.18
CA ALA A 99 -6.50 -18.16 -11.39
C ALA A 99 -7.80 -18.52 -10.65
N LYS A 100 -8.35 -17.61 -9.84
CA LYS A 100 -9.60 -17.84 -9.11
C LYS A 100 -10.77 -17.23 -9.89
N ASP A 101 -11.88 -17.95 -9.94
CA ASP A 101 -13.14 -17.43 -10.52
C ASP A 101 -13.74 -16.34 -9.63
N GLU A 102 -13.53 -16.45 -8.32
CA GLU A 102 -14.07 -15.53 -7.31
C GLU A 102 -13.00 -15.21 -6.26
N ILE A 103 -13.09 -14.01 -5.67
CA ILE A 103 -12.22 -13.57 -4.60
C ILE A 103 -13.05 -13.17 -3.38
N GLU A 104 -12.56 -13.54 -2.20
CA GLU A 104 -13.12 -13.05 -0.95
C GLU A 104 -12.68 -11.60 -0.74
N VAL A 105 -13.64 -10.73 -0.42
CA VAL A 105 -13.38 -9.36 0.00
C VAL A 105 -13.37 -9.29 1.52
N GLY A 106 -12.59 -8.36 2.09
CA GLY A 106 -12.48 -8.19 3.53
C GLY A 106 -13.84 -7.93 4.19
N GLY A 107 -14.10 -8.55 5.34
CA GLY A 107 -15.38 -8.46 6.06
C GLY A 107 -15.64 -7.13 6.80
N VAL A 108 -14.66 -6.22 6.82
CA VAL A 108 -14.81 -4.87 7.40
C VAL A 108 -15.52 -3.99 6.39
N VAL A 109 -16.84 -4.11 6.32
CA VAL A 109 -17.70 -3.36 5.39
C VAL A 109 -18.75 -2.56 6.16
N ALA A 110 -19.19 -1.44 5.58
CA ALA A 110 -20.26 -0.65 6.16
C ALA A 110 -21.63 -1.22 5.75
N LYS A 111 -22.54 -1.36 6.71
CA LYS A 111 -23.91 -1.85 6.53
C LYS A 111 -24.90 -0.80 7.00
N ILE A 112 -26.00 -0.64 6.27
CA ILE A 112 -27.05 0.33 6.57
C ILE A 112 -28.27 -0.40 7.15
N ASP A 113 -28.86 0.19 8.19
CA ASP A 113 -30.19 -0.15 8.70
C ASP A 113 -31.24 0.68 7.93
N PRO A 114 -32.10 0.05 7.10
CA PRO A 114 -33.12 0.75 6.33
C PRO A 114 -34.15 1.48 7.20
N GLU A 115 -34.49 0.95 8.38
CA GLU A 115 -35.54 1.51 9.25
C GLU A 115 -35.10 2.84 9.88
N LEU A 116 -33.80 3.01 10.07
CA LEU A 116 -33.21 4.23 10.61
C LEU A 116 -32.77 5.21 9.51
N CYS A 117 -32.66 4.77 8.26
CA CYS A 117 -32.09 5.59 7.20
C CYS A 117 -33.06 6.71 6.76
N ALA A 118 -32.66 7.97 6.96
CA ALA A 118 -33.44 9.14 6.50
C ALA A 118 -33.11 9.60 5.06
N ALA A 119 -32.37 8.80 4.28
CA ALA A 119 -31.93 9.12 2.92
C ALA A 119 -31.29 10.51 2.72
N CYS A 120 -30.62 11.05 3.75
CA CYS A 120 -30.07 12.41 3.75
C CYS A 120 -28.85 12.65 2.81
N LEU A 121 -28.36 11.60 2.14
CA LEU A 121 -27.24 11.61 1.17
C LEU A 121 -25.84 11.96 1.73
N ILE A 122 -25.68 12.17 3.04
CA ILE A 122 -24.38 12.52 3.62
C ILE A 122 -23.36 11.38 3.37
N CYS A 123 -23.77 10.13 3.55
CA CYS A 123 -22.92 8.96 3.32
C CYS A 123 -22.46 8.83 1.85
N VAL A 124 -23.33 9.17 0.90
CA VAL A 124 -23.03 9.17 -0.55
C VAL A 124 -21.90 10.16 -0.85
N ARG A 125 -21.99 11.39 -0.31
CA ARG A 125 -20.99 12.44 -0.53
C ARG A 125 -19.67 12.20 0.22
N ALA A 126 -19.74 11.54 1.37
CA ALA A 126 -18.57 11.30 2.21
C ALA A 126 -17.69 10.13 1.74
N CYS A 127 -18.22 9.21 0.92
CA CYS A 127 -17.46 8.05 0.49
C CYS A 127 -16.43 8.43 -0.59
N PRO A 128 -15.11 8.30 -0.36
CA PRO A 128 -14.10 8.61 -1.37
C PRO A 128 -14.05 7.58 -2.51
N TYR A 129 -14.86 6.52 -2.42
CA TYR A 129 -14.95 5.43 -3.39
C TYR A 129 -16.31 5.38 -4.07
N GLU A 130 -17.21 6.34 -3.81
CA GLU A 130 -18.51 6.48 -4.46
C GLU A 130 -19.39 5.21 -4.39
N VAL A 131 -19.30 4.49 -3.26
CA VAL A 131 -20.00 3.21 -3.06
C VAL A 131 -21.47 3.36 -2.64
N PRO A 132 -21.83 4.23 -1.67
CA PRO A 132 -23.21 4.33 -1.22
C PRO A 132 -24.09 4.97 -2.29
N TYR A 133 -25.29 4.43 -2.48
CA TYR A 133 -26.31 4.98 -3.39
C TYR A 133 -27.71 4.82 -2.79
N ILE A 134 -28.69 5.59 -3.29
CA ILE A 134 -30.09 5.44 -2.87
C ILE A 134 -30.79 4.43 -3.77
N CYS A 135 -31.38 3.39 -3.17
CA CYS A 135 -32.18 2.40 -3.89
C CYS A 135 -33.62 2.89 -4.12
N GLU A 136 -34.39 2.13 -4.90
CA GLU A 136 -35.78 2.45 -5.24
C GLU A 136 -36.70 2.49 -4.00
N ASP A 137 -36.38 1.71 -2.96
CA ASP A 137 -37.12 1.67 -1.69
C ASP A 137 -36.87 2.89 -0.79
N GLY A 138 -36.07 3.87 -1.24
CA GLY A 138 -35.90 5.15 -0.56
C GLY A 138 -34.92 5.17 0.59
N TYR A 139 -34.00 4.21 0.69
CA TYR A 139 -32.90 4.20 1.66
C TYR A 139 -31.53 4.03 0.99
N SER A 140 -30.46 4.25 1.73
CA SER A 140 -29.09 4.12 1.22
C SER A 140 -28.60 2.68 1.31
N VAL A 141 -27.94 2.19 0.25
CA VAL A 141 -27.34 0.87 0.16
C VAL A 141 -25.83 1.01 -0.05
N ILE A 142 -25.05 0.14 0.60
CA ILE A 142 -23.60 0.04 0.41
C ILE A 142 -23.31 -1.35 -0.14
N ASP A 143 -22.74 -1.42 -1.34
CA ASP A 143 -22.27 -2.66 -1.95
C ASP A 143 -21.04 -3.18 -1.17
N PRO A 144 -21.14 -4.34 -0.48
CA PRO A 144 -20.03 -4.89 0.30
C PRO A 144 -18.78 -5.17 -0.54
N ALA A 145 -18.95 -5.54 -1.82
CA ALA A 145 -17.83 -5.88 -2.69
C ALA A 145 -17.00 -4.66 -3.10
N LYS A 146 -17.60 -3.46 -3.09
CA LYS A 146 -16.93 -2.20 -3.43
C LYS A 146 -16.45 -1.43 -2.20
N CYS A 147 -17.04 -1.70 -1.04
CA CYS A 147 -16.70 -1.02 0.20
C CYS A 147 -15.25 -1.31 0.63
N ARG A 148 -14.47 -0.26 0.88
CA ARG A 148 -13.08 -0.37 1.37
C ARG A 148 -12.94 -0.34 2.90
N GLY A 149 -14.05 -0.40 3.64
CA GLY A 149 -14.03 -0.50 5.10
C GLY A 149 -13.52 0.71 5.89
N CYS A 150 -13.38 1.89 5.26
CA CYS A 150 -12.77 3.05 5.91
C CYS A 150 -13.60 3.69 7.05
N GLY A 151 -14.90 3.37 7.16
CA GLY A 151 -15.77 3.87 8.23
C GLY A 151 -16.24 5.33 8.11
N ASN A 152 -15.82 6.10 7.09
CA ASN A 152 -16.19 7.51 6.99
C ASN A 152 -17.71 7.74 6.98
N CYS A 153 -18.45 6.94 6.21
CA CYS A 153 -19.92 7.01 6.15
C CYS A 153 -20.60 6.70 7.50
N ALA A 154 -20.06 5.77 8.29
CA ALA A 154 -20.56 5.45 9.62
C ALA A 154 -20.34 6.63 10.58
N ALA A 155 -19.15 7.22 10.57
CA ALA A 155 -18.79 8.34 11.43
C ALA A 155 -19.63 9.60 11.19
N VAL A 156 -20.03 9.86 9.94
CA VAL A 156 -20.80 11.07 9.57
C VAL A 156 -22.31 10.88 9.56
N CYS A 157 -22.82 9.66 9.80
CA CYS A 157 -24.26 9.41 9.76
C CYS A 157 -24.95 10.07 10.97
N PRO A 158 -25.78 11.11 10.79
CA PRO A 158 -26.38 11.82 11.91
C PRO A 158 -27.38 10.94 12.68
N GLN A 159 -28.04 10.03 11.97
CA GLN A 159 -29.05 9.12 12.53
C GLN A 159 -28.43 7.80 13.02
N LYS A 160 -27.10 7.64 12.90
CA LYS A 160 -26.37 6.42 13.24
C LYS A 160 -26.96 5.14 12.60
N ALA A 161 -27.55 5.28 11.41
CA ALA A 161 -28.12 4.16 10.66
C ALA A 161 -27.06 3.28 9.96
N ILE A 162 -25.77 3.56 10.15
CA ILE A 162 -24.68 2.89 9.43
C ILE A 162 -23.69 2.32 10.45
N GLU A 163 -23.46 1.02 10.37
CA GLU A 163 -22.45 0.32 11.18
C GLU A 163 -21.28 -0.13 10.31
N LEU A 164 -20.06 0.12 10.78
CA LEU A 164 -18.87 -0.52 10.22
C LEU A 164 -18.68 -1.88 10.90
N GLN A 165 -18.80 -2.97 10.15
CA GLN A 165 -18.61 -4.31 10.69
C GLN A 165 -17.20 -4.48 11.28
N HIS A 166 -17.10 -5.17 12.42
CA HIS A 166 -15.90 -5.29 13.27
C HIS A 166 -15.40 -4.01 13.96
N TYR A 167 -16.05 -2.87 13.73
CA TYR A 167 -15.77 -1.58 14.37
C TYR A 167 -17.07 -0.86 14.72
N ARG A 168 -18.06 -1.63 15.20
CA ARG A 168 -19.36 -1.07 15.59
C ARG A 168 -19.23 -0.18 16.83
N ASP A 169 -20.19 0.73 17.01
CA ASP A 169 -20.21 1.65 18.14
C ASP A 169 -20.16 0.90 19.49
N ASP A 170 -20.90 -0.20 19.65
CA ASP A 170 -20.87 -1.04 20.86
C ASP A 170 -19.48 -1.62 21.12
N GLN A 171 -18.79 -2.10 20.08
CA GLN A 171 -17.45 -2.67 20.17
C GLN A 171 -16.39 -1.61 20.52
N ILE A 172 -16.49 -0.42 19.93
CA ILE A 172 -15.57 0.69 20.21
C ILE A 172 -15.79 1.20 21.63
N LEU A 173 -17.06 1.41 22.03
CA LEU A 173 -17.40 1.85 23.37
C LEU A 173 -16.95 0.83 24.43
N ALA A 174 -17.11 -0.47 24.16
CA ALA A 174 -16.60 -1.51 25.06
C ALA A 174 -15.07 -1.43 25.21
N LYS A 175 -14.31 -1.17 24.14
CA LYS A 175 -12.85 -0.95 24.22
C LYS A 175 -12.49 0.30 25.05
N ILE A 176 -13.23 1.40 24.88
CA ILE A 176 -13.03 2.63 25.66
C ILE A 176 -13.35 2.38 27.14
N GLN A 177 -14.46 1.71 27.43
CA GLN A 177 -14.85 1.36 28.79
C GLN A 177 -13.83 0.44 29.45
N ALA A 178 -13.27 -0.55 28.74
CA ALA A 178 -12.20 -1.39 29.28
C ALA A 178 -10.94 -0.59 29.62
N LEU A 179 -10.61 0.44 28.83
CA LEU A 179 -9.44 1.29 29.07
C LEU A 179 -9.64 2.26 30.25
N VAL A 180 -10.84 2.86 30.37
CA VAL A 180 -11.13 3.93 31.34
C VAL A 180 -11.73 3.38 32.64
N GLY A 181 -12.51 2.32 32.55
CA GLY A 181 -13.30 1.76 33.65
C GLY A 181 -12.52 0.87 34.61
N GLY A 182 -11.33 0.40 34.20
CA GLY A 182 -10.60 -0.64 34.96
C GLY A 182 -11.39 -1.96 35.00
N VAL A 183 -10.68 -3.05 35.22
CA VAL A 183 -11.31 -4.27 35.75
C VAL A 183 -11.62 -4.03 37.22
#